data_AF-A0A8W8I6Z6-F1
#
_entry.id   AF-A0A8W8I6Z6-F1
#
_cell.length_a   1.000
_cell.length_b   1.000
_cell.length_c   1.000
_cell.angle_alpha   90.00
_cell.angle_beta   90.00
_cell.angle_gamma   90.00
#
_symmetry.space_group_name_H-M   'P 1'
#
loop_
_entity.id
_entity.type
_entity.pdbx_description
1 polymer ?
#
loop_
_entity_poly.entity_id
_entity_poly.type
_entity_poly.pdbx_seq_one_letter_code
_entity_poly.pdbx_strand_id
1 'polypeptide(L)'
;DLESTLKNFGKRLISDLFKPCVVNSTATVKNTPENIVIVTVNNEKTPVPPPPKQMYMNVMTIIQVLEKYFSDLTVQDGTNFLSCVGRQVSQELLELIVKECLTPAIPHNNKDMAEFEANCIEPTKAFQGILVNLKFIPEDDNALEEFVKNIDVLFVNKKSQDNLLRARELMKSELHNTVKVSDEYPLGEMAGGPSERKSRKVELASSGQGSSDTFKLPACQISACTQQLMTLAYETLEEATSSSQECAVQLFFAARNMFELFCSVYPTAHQKALSLFPQMSAVFNNDCMYVCHHLAMIGHQFNKSLPEDVQATFVDLMPKIRRLGTDTMLQQLNSQKDIMLDYLQAAKGFVSVSEGSNSTSTEKAVKQVLHQLGHLQKVWQEILPVNQYRKSIGTLLNMVVVEICDRVVSLEDISASDASQLASLMSLIQKRAGPLMKSTNDEGDVNVTIELQRNVPKWLRFTEIITVLNASLLEINDRWADGKGPLANELTASEVKQMIRALFQNTDRRSAILAKIR
;
A
#
# COMPACT_ATOMS: atom_id res chain seq x y z
N ASP A 1 -27.83 43.57 -42.11
CA ASP A 1 -27.72 43.78 -40.65
C ASP A 1 -28.55 42.80 -39.78
N LEU A 2 -29.35 41.92 -40.40
CA LEU A 2 -30.13 40.90 -39.68
C LEU A 2 -29.24 39.91 -38.92
N GLU A 3 -28.14 39.47 -39.52
CA GLU A 3 -27.23 38.48 -38.94
C GLU A 3 -26.48 38.97 -37.70
N SER A 4 -26.04 40.24 -37.69
CA SER A 4 -25.40 40.87 -36.52
C SER A 4 -26.38 41.01 -35.35
N THR A 5 -27.62 41.38 -35.67
CA THR A 5 -28.71 41.55 -34.70
C THR A 5 -29.15 40.20 -34.12
N LEU A 6 -29.27 39.18 -34.97
CA LEU A 6 -29.61 37.80 -34.57
C LEU A 6 -28.55 37.22 -33.64
N LYS A 7 -27.26 37.48 -33.92
CA LYS A 7 -26.14 37.04 -33.07
C LYS A 7 -26.16 37.72 -31.70
N ASN A 8 -26.44 39.03 -31.64
CA ASN A 8 -26.59 39.74 -30.37
C ASN A 8 -27.82 39.28 -29.58
N PHE A 9 -28.92 38.98 -30.27
CA PHE A 9 -30.11 38.39 -29.67
C PHE A 9 -29.81 37.01 -29.08
N GLY A 10 -29.16 36.12 -29.84
CA GLY A 10 -28.77 34.78 -29.37
C GLY A 10 -27.85 34.81 -28.15
N LYS A 11 -26.86 35.71 -28.11
CA LYS A 11 -25.98 35.90 -26.95
C LYS A 11 -26.75 36.28 -25.69
N ARG A 12 -27.70 37.22 -25.80
CA ARG A 12 -28.56 37.62 -24.68
C ARG A 12 -29.50 36.51 -24.25
N LEU A 13 -30.02 35.74 -25.22
CA LEU A 13 -30.87 34.59 -24.96
C LEU A 13 -30.12 33.53 -24.13
N ILE A 14 -28.85 33.26 -24.47
CA ILE A 14 -27.98 32.41 -23.66
C ILE A 14 -27.70 33.02 -22.29
N SER A 15 -27.19 34.24 -22.21
CA SER A 15 -26.70 34.82 -20.96
C SER A 15 -27.80 35.09 -19.94
N ASP A 16 -28.95 35.57 -20.41
CA ASP A 16 -29.98 36.17 -19.56
C ASP A 16 -31.16 35.23 -19.31
N LEU A 17 -31.41 34.25 -20.21
CA LEU A 17 -32.53 33.33 -20.11
C LEU A 17 -32.10 31.88 -19.89
N PHE A 18 -31.29 31.31 -20.78
CA PHE A 18 -30.96 29.88 -20.68
C PHE A 18 -29.93 29.57 -19.59
N LYS A 19 -28.82 30.30 -19.52
CA LYS A 19 -27.74 30.02 -18.56
C LYS A 19 -28.21 30.02 -17.10
N PRO A 20 -29.05 30.97 -16.66
CA PRO A 20 -29.54 30.93 -15.29
C PRO A 20 -30.42 29.70 -14.99
N CYS A 21 -31.18 29.21 -15.98
CA CYS A 21 -31.99 28.00 -15.86
C CYS A 21 -31.18 26.70 -15.81
N VAL A 22 -29.98 26.68 -16.40
CA VAL A 22 -29.10 25.49 -16.44
C VAL A 22 -28.19 25.42 -15.21
N VAL A 23 -27.78 26.56 -14.66
CA VAL A 23 -26.75 26.61 -13.61
C VAL A 23 -27.34 26.74 -12.20
N ASN A 24 -28.58 27.23 -12.05
CA ASN A 24 -29.15 27.53 -10.75
C ASN A 24 -30.45 26.76 -10.45
N SER A 25 -30.43 25.95 -9.39
CA SER A 25 -31.55 25.14 -8.92
C SER A 25 -32.79 25.94 -8.52
N THR A 26 -32.62 27.21 -8.15
CA THR A 26 -33.72 28.12 -7.79
C THR A 26 -34.37 28.80 -8.98
N ALA A 27 -33.85 28.57 -10.20
CA ALA A 27 -34.39 29.18 -11.39
C ALA A 27 -35.84 28.74 -11.63
N THR A 28 -36.73 29.71 -11.75
CA THR A 28 -38.12 29.49 -12.14
C THR A 28 -38.46 30.35 -13.33
N VAL A 29 -39.12 29.74 -14.32
CA VAL A 29 -39.60 30.44 -15.52
C VAL A 29 -41.10 30.57 -15.41
N LYS A 30 -41.61 31.79 -15.49
CA LYS A 30 -43.05 32.06 -15.58
C LYS A 30 -43.36 32.78 -16.88
N ASN A 31 -44.38 32.28 -17.57
CA ASN A 31 -45.01 32.96 -18.69
C ASN A 31 -46.22 33.74 -18.15
N THR A 32 -46.17 35.07 -18.23
CA THR A 32 -47.29 35.92 -17.82
C THR A 32 -48.30 36.11 -18.95
N PRO A 33 -49.59 36.37 -18.66
CA PRO A 33 -50.59 36.61 -19.69
C PRO A 33 -50.31 37.85 -20.57
N GLU A 34 -49.39 38.71 -20.16
CA GLU A 34 -48.91 39.89 -20.91
C GLU A 34 -47.72 39.56 -21.84
N ASN A 35 -47.45 38.27 -22.11
CA ASN A 35 -46.39 37.81 -23.00
C ASN A 35 -44.96 38.11 -22.51
N ILE A 36 -44.78 38.34 -21.21
CA ILE A 36 -43.46 38.52 -20.59
C ILE A 36 -42.98 37.19 -20.00
N VAL A 37 -41.78 36.76 -20.40
CA VAL A 37 -41.06 35.65 -19.77
C VAL A 37 -40.22 36.22 -18.64
N ILE A 38 -40.50 35.78 -17.41
CA ILE A 38 -39.74 36.18 -16.24
C ILE A 38 -38.94 34.97 -15.76
N VAL A 39 -37.61 35.09 -15.81
CA VAL A 39 -36.68 34.14 -15.20
C VAL A 39 -36.26 34.70 -13.85
N THR A 40 -36.69 34.03 -12.77
CA THR A 40 -36.35 34.44 -11.40
C THR A 40 -35.29 33.51 -10.84
N VAL A 41 -34.22 34.07 -10.28
CA VAL A 41 -33.06 33.33 -9.79
C VAL A 41 -32.62 33.92 -8.45
N ASN A 42 -32.42 33.08 -7.44
CA ASN A 42 -31.80 33.54 -6.19
C ASN A 42 -30.29 33.62 -6.38
N ASN A 43 -29.71 34.76 -6.03
CA ASN A 43 -28.30 35.04 -6.24
C ASN A 43 -27.46 34.42 -5.11
N GLU A 44 -27.18 33.12 -5.20
CA GLU A 44 -26.31 32.40 -4.27
C GLU A 44 -24.84 32.50 -4.69
N LYS A 45 -23.91 32.55 -3.71
CA LYS A 45 -22.45 32.66 -3.97
C LYS A 45 -21.86 31.45 -4.71
N THR A 46 -22.49 30.29 -4.60
CA THR A 46 -22.11 29.05 -5.28
C THR A 46 -23.39 28.40 -5.84
N PRO A 47 -23.72 28.64 -7.11
CA PRO A 47 -24.95 28.10 -7.69
C PRO A 47 -24.87 26.59 -7.79
N VAL A 48 -25.91 25.91 -7.30
CA VAL A 48 -26.07 24.46 -7.40
C VAL A 48 -26.89 24.17 -8.65
N PRO A 49 -26.47 23.25 -9.54
CA PRO A 49 -27.24 22.93 -10.73
C PRO A 49 -28.61 22.32 -10.38
N PRO A 50 -29.67 22.65 -11.15
CA PRO A 50 -30.98 22.04 -10.99
C PRO A 50 -30.98 20.54 -11.33
N PRO A 51 -31.95 19.77 -10.80
CA PRO A 51 -32.23 18.44 -11.30
C PRO A 51 -32.55 18.48 -12.81
N PRO A 52 -32.09 17.51 -13.63
CA PRO A 52 -32.27 17.53 -15.09
C PRO A 52 -33.72 17.76 -15.53
N LYS A 53 -34.71 17.11 -14.89
CA LYS A 53 -36.14 17.32 -15.16
C LYS A 53 -36.58 18.78 -15.00
N GLN A 54 -36.15 19.43 -13.92
CA GLN A 54 -36.50 20.84 -13.65
C GLN A 54 -35.84 21.77 -14.67
N MET A 55 -34.57 21.49 -15.02
CA MET A 55 -33.83 22.21 -16.05
C MET A 55 -34.56 22.12 -17.41
N TYR A 56 -34.93 20.91 -17.83
CA TYR A 56 -35.65 20.69 -19.09
C TYR A 56 -37.00 21.41 -19.11
N MET A 57 -37.77 21.40 -18.02
CA MET A 57 -39.03 22.14 -17.93
C MET A 57 -38.85 23.66 -18.11
N ASN A 58 -37.85 24.23 -17.44
CA ASN A 58 -37.56 25.66 -17.52
C ASN A 58 -37.11 26.07 -18.93
N VAL A 59 -36.15 25.34 -19.51
CA VAL A 59 -35.63 25.58 -20.86
C VAL A 59 -36.74 25.40 -21.90
N MET A 60 -37.57 24.36 -21.76
CA MET A 60 -38.70 24.12 -22.66
C MET A 60 -39.74 25.24 -22.60
N THR A 61 -40.00 25.81 -21.42
CA THR A 61 -40.93 26.94 -21.28
C THR A 61 -40.46 28.16 -22.08
N ILE A 62 -39.14 28.42 -22.10
CA ILE A 62 -38.56 29.51 -22.91
C ILE A 62 -38.72 29.19 -24.39
N ILE A 63 -38.43 27.94 -24.81
CA ILE A 63 -38.53 27.52 -26.21
C ILE A 63 -39.97 27.56 -26.71
N GLN A 64 -40.96 27.13 -25.92
CA GLN A 64 -42.38 27.21 -26.27
C GLN A 64 -42.85 28.66 -26.46
N VAL A 65 -42.30 29.59 -25.66
CA VAL A 65 -42.56 31.01 -25.85
C VAL A 65 -41.95 31.48 -27.17
N LEU A 66 -40.71 31.11 -27.47
CA LEU A 66 -40.09 31.44 -28.75
C LEU A 66 -40.88 30.85 -29.92
N GLU A 67 -41.31 29.60 -29.84
CA GLU A 67 -42.15 28.95 -30.85
C GLU A 67 -43.44 29.74 -31.07
N LYS A 68 -44.20 30.05 -30.01
CA LYS A 68 -45.47 30.78 -30.10
C LYS A 68 -45.36 32.13 -30.84
N TYR A 69 -44.25 32.84 -30.70
CA TYR A 69 -44.08 34.18 -31.32
C TYR A 69 -43.33 34.16 -32.65
N PHE A 70 -42.47 33.17 -32.86
CA PHE A 70 -41.56 33.14 -34.01
C PHE A 70 -41.86 32.01 -35.00
N SER A 71 -42.81 31.11 -34.74
CA SER A 71 -43.18 30.00 -35.64
C SER A 71 -43.61 30.46 -37.02
N ASP A 72 -44.35 31.57 -37.09
CA ASP A 72 -45.00 32.07 -38.32
C ASP A 72 -44.09 33.04 -39.10
N LEU A 73 -42.92 33.37 -38.54
CA LEU A 73 -41.97 34.29 -39.16
C LEU A 73 -41.00 33.53 -40.06
N THR A 74 -40.99 33.91 -41.34
CA THR A 74 -40.05 33.38 -42.34
C THR A 74 -39.08 34.48 -42.76
N VAL A 75 -37.80 34.11 -42.87
CA VAL A 75 -36.76 34.98 -43.43
C VAL A 75 -36.91 34.99 -44.95
N GLN A 76 -36.33 35.98 -45.64
CA GLN A 76 -36.45 36.16 -47.10
C GLN A 76 -36.09 34.91 -47.93
N ASP A 77 -35.27 34.01 -47.38
CA ASP A 77 -34.87 32.73 -48.01
C ASP A 77 -35.85 31.57 -47.72
N GLY A 78 -37.03 31.84 -47.17
CA GLY A 78 -38.05 30.84 -46.83
C GLY A 78 -37.76 30.01 -45.58
N THR A 79 -36.66 30.30 -44.88
CA THR A 79 -36.27 29.60 -43.65
C THR A 79 -37.07 30.11 -42.44
N ASN A 80 -37.48 29.20 -41.56
CA ASN A 80 -38.17 29.57 -40.32
C ASN A 80 -37.22 30.39 -39.41
N PHE A 81 -37.71 31.51 -38.86
CA PHE A 81 -36.93 32.38 -37.99
C PHE A 81 -36.45 31.65 -36.72
N LEU A 82 -37.26 30.74 -36.17
CA LEU A 82 -36.91 29.91 -35.01
C LEU A 82 -35.68 29.03 -35.29
N SER A 83 -35.56 28.50 -36.51
CA SER A 83 -34.39 27.73 -36.94
C SER A 83 -33.13 28.58 -37.03
N CYS A 84 -33.25 29.86 -37.41
CA CYS A 84 -32.12 30.78 -37.44
C CYS A 84 -31.62 31.12 -36.03
N VAL A 85 -32.55 31.33 -35.09
CA VAL A 85 -32.22 31.53 -33.66
C VAL A 85 -31.58 30.26 -33.08
N GLY A 86 -32.19 29.10 -33.36
CA GLY A 86 -31.66 27.79 -32.99
C GLY A 86 -30.21 27.60 -33.43
N ARG A 87 -29.89 27.84 -34.70
CA ARG A 87 -28.52 27.71 -35.24
C ARG A 87 -27.48 28.59 -34.54
N GLN A 88 -27.88 29.74 -33.99
CA GLN A 88 -26.96 30.64 -33.26
C GLN A 88 -26.77 30.25 -31.79
N VAL A 89 -27.71 29.51 -31.21
CA VAL A 89 -27.83 29.34 -29.75
C VAL A 89 -27.66 27.87 -29.35
N SER A 90 -28.03 26.92 -30.20
CA SER A 90 -28.08 25.50 -29.89
C SER A 90 -26.74 24.96 -29.41
N GLN A 91 -25.65 25.22 -30.14
CA GLN A 91 -24.33 24.71 -29.77
C GLN A 91 -23.92 25.11 -28.35
N GLU A 92 -23.98 26.41 -28.04
CA GLU A 92 -23.60 26.93 -26.70
C GLU A 92 -24.56 26.44 -25.61
N LEU A 93 -25.85 26.32 -25.93
CA LEU A 93 -26.86 25.79 -24.99
C LEU A 93 -26.62 24.32 -24.66
N LEU A 94 -26.38 23.48 -25.66
CA LEU A 94 -26.16 22.04 -25.49
C LEU A 94 -24.87 21.77 -24.72
N GLU A 95 -23.78 22.48 -25.06
CA GLU A 95 -22.51 22.42 -24.32
C GLU A 95 -22.70 22.81 -22.84
N LEU A 96 -23.49 23.86 -22.58
CA LEU A 96 -23.79 24.30 -21.22
C LEU A 96 -24.61 23.26 -20.44
N ILE A 97 -25.63 22.68 -21.07
CA ILE A 97 -26.48 21.64 -20.45
C ILE A 97 -25.64 20.42 -20.07
N VAL A 98 -24.82 19.92 -21.01
CA VAL A 98 -23.98 18.74 -20.78
C VAL A 98 -22.97 19.01 -19.66
N LYS A 99 -22.27 20.13 -19.70
CA LYS A 99 -21.17 20.42 -18.77
C LYS A 99 -21.66 20.80 -17.37
N GLU A 100 -22.66 21.67 -17.26
CA GLU A 100 -23.04 22.29 -15.99
C GLU A 100 -24.21 21.59 -15.30
N CYS A 101 -25.04 20.80 -16.01
CA CYS A 101 -26.19 20.11 -15.42
C CYS A 101 -26.08 18.58 -15.50
N LEU A 102 -25.86 18.02 -16.70
CA LEU A 102 -25.89 16.56 -16.88
C LEU A 102 -24.65 15.87 -16.31
N THR A 103 -23.44 16.41 -16.54
CA THR A 103 -22.19 15.82 -16.00
C THR A 103 -22.16 15.79 -14.46
N PRO A 104 -22.53 16.86 -13.74
CA PRO A 104 -22.61 16.83 -12.28
C PRO A 104 -23.67 15.87 -11.73
N ALA A 105 -24.78 15.68 -12.47
CA ALA A 105 -25.88 14.80 -12.07
C ALA A 105 -25.54 13.29 -12.17
N ILE A 106 -24.42 12.92 -12.78
CA ILE A 106 -23.98 11.52 -12.88
C ILE A 106 -23.75 10.97 -11.46
N PRO A 107 -24.37 9.84 -11.09
CA PRO A 107 -24.26 9.28 -9.75
C PRO A 107 -22.85 8.81 -9.39
N HIS A 108 -22.59 8.65 -8.10
CA HIS A 108 -21.33 8.10 -7.57
C HIS A 108 -21.42 6.59 -7.28
N ASN A 109 -22.64 6.03 -7.22
CA ASN A 109 -22.91 4.64 -6.86
C ASN A 109 -23.82 3.96 -7.88
N ASN A 110 -23.64 2.65 -8.08
CA ASN A 110 -24.49 1.86 -9.01
C ASN A 110 -25.95 1.79 -8.57
N LYS A 111 -26.23 1.98 -7.27
CA LYS A 111 -27.59 1.94 -6.72
C LYS A 111 -28.46 3.07 -7.27
N ASP A 112 -27.85 4.20 -7.57
CA ASP A 112 -28.54 5.41 -8.02
C ASP A 112 -28.60 5.48 -9.55
N MET A 113 -28.03 4.48 -10.25
CA MET A 113 -27.99 4.44 -11.71
C MET A 113 -29.39 4.25 -12.32
N ALA A 114 -30.22 3.38 -11.73
CA ALA A 114 -31.60 3.19 -12.19
C ALA A 114 -32.45 4.46 -12.04
N GLU A 115 -32.21 5.22 -10.98
CA GLU A 115 -32.87 6.52 -10.79
C GLU A 115 -32.36 7.55 -11.79
N PHE A 116 -31.05 7.55 -12.09
CA PHE A 116 -30.45 8.40 -13.11
C PHE A 116 -30.94 8.08 -14.53
N GLU A 117 -31.13 6.81 -14.88
CA GLU A 117 -31.72 6.40 -16.16
C GLU A 117 -33.12 7.02 -16.33
N ALA A 118 -33.99 6.87 -15.33
CA ALA A 118 -35.36 7.39 -15.36
C ALA A 118 -35.44 8.93 -15.25
N ASN A 119 -34.49 9.58 -14.57
CA ASN A 119 -34.53 11.01 -14.30
C ASN A 119 -33.69 11.86 -15.26
N CYS A 120 -32.74 11.26 -15.96
CA CYS A 120 -31.78 11.97 -16.81
C CYS A 120 -31.78 11.42 -18.24
N ILE A 121 -31.67 10.10 -18.45
CA ILE A 121 -31.50 9.53 -19.80
C ILE A 121 -32.78 9.65 -20.64
N GLU A 122 -33.92 9.16 -20.14
CA GLU A 122 -35.18 9.25 -20.89
C GLU A 122 -35.61 10.71 -21.15
N PRO A 123 -35.55 11.63 -20.17
CA PRO A 123 -35.86 13.03 -20.41
C PRO A 123 -34.90 13.71 -21.40
N THR A 124 -33.61 13.34 -21.43
CA THR A 124 -32.64 13.88 -22.38
C THR A 124 -32.99 13.48 -23.82
N LYS A 125 -33.33 12.20 -24.05
CA LYS A 125 -33.79 11.71 -25.36
C LYS A 125 -35.08 12.40 -25.81
N ALA A 126 -36.04 12.53 -24.88
CA ALA A 126 -37.30 13.20 -25.17
C ALA A 126 -37.10 14.69 -25.51
N PHE A 127 -36.22 15.38 -24.77
CA PHE A 127 -35.90 16.78 -25.00
C PHE A 127 -35.23 17.00 -26.37
N GLN A 128 -34.25 16.17 -26.75
CA GLN A 128 -33.64 16.25 -28.07
C GLN A 128 -34.65 16.03 -29.20
N GLY A 129 -35.52 15.01 -29.07
CA GLY A 129 -36.59 14.76 -30.06
C GLY A 129 -37.53 15.96 -30.24
N ILE A 130 -37.83 16.68 -29.16
CA ILE A 130 -38.64 17.91 -29.22
C ILE A 130 -37.89 19.02 -29.96
N LEU A 131 -36.60 19.22 -29.68
CA LEU A 131 -35.79 20.27 -30.34
C LEU A 131 -35.64 20.05 -31.85
N VAL A 132 -35.50 18.78 -32.27
CA VAL A 132 -35.45 18.40 -33.68
C VAL A 132 -36.82 18.62 -34.36
N ASN A 133 -37.92 18.22 -33.72
CA ASN A 133 -39.27 18.44 -34.24
C ASN A 133 -39.59 19.94 -34.45
N LEU A 134 -39.10 20.80 -33.54
CA LEU A 134 -39.23 22.25 -33.62
C LEU A 134 -38.27 22.90 -34.65
N LYS A 135 -37.40 22.11 -35.30
CA LYS A 135 -36.31 22.59 -36.16
C LYS A 135 -35.43 23.63 -35.46
N PHE A 136 -35.32 23.55 -34.14
CA PHE A 136 -34.45 24.40 -33.32
C PHE A 136 -33.00 23.89 -33.39
N ILE A 137 -32.83 22.58 -33.56
CA ILE A 137 -31.58 21.88 -33.82
C ILE A 137 -31.70 21.16 -35.17
N PRO A 138 -30.64 21.12 -36.01
CA PRO A 138 -30.65 20.32 -37.23
C PRO A 138 -30.70 18.81 -36.93
N GLU A 139 -31.28 18.02 -37.83
CA GLU A 139 -31.42 16.55 -37.66
C GLU A 139 -30.06 15.82 -37.50
N ASP A 140 -28.97 16.43 -37.97
CA ASP A 140 -27.61 15.86 -37.88
C ASP A 140 -26.91 16.13 -36.53
N ASP A 141 -27.44 17.02 -35.69
CA ASP A 141 -26.81 17.39 -34.43
C ASP A 141 -27.23 16.43 -33.31
N ASN A 142 -26.28 15.54 -33.00
CA ASN A 142 -26.43 14.41 -32.10
C ASN A 142 -25.77 14.64 -30.74
N ALA A 143 -25.48 15.88 -30.33
CA ALA A 143 -24.69 16.16 -29.13
C ALA A 143 -25.26 15.53 -27.83
N LEU A 144 -26.58 15.57 -27.64
CA LEU A 144 -27.24 14.96 -26.48
C LEU A 144 -27.33 13.43 -26.60
N GLU A 145 -27.51 12.90 -27.80
CA GLU A 145 -27.50 11.47 -28.09
C GLU A 145 -26.12 10.85 -27.89
N GLU A 146 -25.07 11.57 -28.29
CA GLU A 146 -23.67 11.20 -28.07
C GLU A 146 -23.33 11.23 -26.59
N PHE A 147 -23.80 12.25 -25.85
CA PHE A 147 -23.70 12.24 -24.39
C PHE A 147 -24.35 10.99 -23.81
N VAL A 148 -25.60 10.68 -24.20
CA VAL A 148 -26.33 9.50 -23.71
C VAL A 148 -25.61 8.19 -24.02
N LYS A 149 -25.00 8.05 -25.20
CA LYS A 149 -24.19 6.88 -25.56
C LYS A 149 -22.93 6.76 -24.70
N ASN A 150 -22.35 7.88 -24.28
CA ASN A 150 -21.12 7.93 -23.49
C ASN A 150 -21.35 7.98 -21.97
N ILE A 151 -22.60 7.91 -21.49
CA ILE A 151 -22.92 8.01 -20.05
C ILE A 151 -22.20 6.94 -19.24
N ASP A 152 -22.19 5.69 -19.71
CA ASP A 152 -21.56 4.58 -18.98
C ASP A 152 -20.06 4.83 -18.79
N VAL A 153 -19.41 5.36 -19.82
CA VAL A 153 -17.99 5.72 -19.80
C VAL A 153 -17.74 6.90 -18.84
N LEU A 154 -18.59 7.94 -18.86
CA LEU A 154 -18.47 9.08 -17.95
C LEU A 154 -18.72 8.69 -16.49
N PHE A 155 -19.70 7.82 -16.24
CA PHE A 155 -19.99 7.26 -14.93
C PHE A 155 -18.80 6.46 -14.41
N VAL A 156 -18.24 5.55 -15.21
CA VAL A 156 -17.08 4.75 -14.81
C VAL A 156 -15.83 5.61 -14.62
N ASN A 157 -15.63 6.65 -15.43
CA ASN A 157 -14.53 7.60 -15.20
C ASN A 157 -14.66 8.31 -13.85
N LYS A 158 -15.84 8.84 -13.53
CA LYS A 158 -16.11 9.53 -12.25
C LYS A 158 -15.91 8.57 -11.08
N LYS A 159 -16.46 7.36 -11.18
CA LYS A 159 -16.33 6.32 -10.17
C LYS A 159 -14.88 5.84 -9.99
N SER A 160 -14.15 5.67 -11.08
CA SER A 160 -12.72 5.32 -11.04
C SER A 160 -11.90 6.38 -10.30
N GLN A 161 -12.21 7.66 -10.52
CA GLN A 161 -11.59 8.76 -9.78
C GLN A 161 -11.94 8.70 -8.29
N ASP A 162 -13.20 8.49 -7.94
CA ASP A 162 -13.63 8.38 -6.54
C ASP A 162 -12.97 7.20 -5.83
N ASN A 163 -12.87 6.05 -6.50
CA ASN A 163 -12.18 4.87 -5.98
C ASN A 163 -10.69 5.15 -5.75
N LEU A 164 -10.02 5.86 -6.67
CA LEU A 164 -8.62 6.26 -6.51
C LEU A 164 -8.43 7.28 -5.38
N LEU A 165 -9.36 8.23 -5.20
CA LEU A 165 -9.35 9.17 -4.09
C LEU A 165 -9.54 8.44 -2.76
N ARG A 166 -10.50 7.51 -2.68
CA ARG A 166 -10.72 6.67 -1.50
C ARG A 166 -9.49 5.82 -1.18
N ALA A 167 -8.88 5.19 -2.18
CA ALA A 167 -7.63 4.45 -2.02
C ALA A 167 -6.50 5.34 -1.46
N ARG A 168 -6.37 6.56 -1.97
CA ARG A 168 -5.38 7.54 -1.49
C ARG A 168 -5.59 7.93 -0.03
N GLU A 169 -6.84 8.15 0.39
CA GLU A 169 -7.15 8.50 1.78
C GLU A 169 -6.94 7.31 2.72
N LEU A 170 -7.26 6.08 2.29
CA LEU A 170 -6.92 4.86 3.03
C LEU A 170 -5.40 4.76 3.27
N MET A 171 -4.57 5.01 2.26
CA MET A 171 -3.10 4.96 2.39
C MET A 171 -2.55 6.01 3.36
N LYS A 172 -3.26 7.11 3.61
CA LYS A 172 -2.86 8.15 4.57
C LYS A 172 -3.40 7.93 5.98
N SER A 173 -4.31 6.98 6.15
CA SER A 173 -4.92 6.67 7.45
C SER A 173 -3.90 6.10 8.45
N GLU A 174 -4.29 6.03 9.71
CA GLU A 174 -3.37 5.67 10.78
C GLU A 174 -2.98 4.18 10.75
N LEU A 175 -1.67 3.90 10.91
CA LEU A 175 -1.10 2.56 10.80
C LEU A 175 -1.22 1.69 12.07
N HIS A 176 -1.74 2.24 13.16
CA HIS A 176 -1.73 1.56 14.47
C HIS A 176 -2.73 0.39 14.54
N ASN A 177 -3.77 0.41 13.71
CA ASN A 177 -4.77 -0.65 13.65
C ASN A 177 -4.28 -1.77 12.75
N THR A 178 -3.96 -2.91 13.36
CA THR A 178 -3.50 -4.11 12.65
C THR A 178 -4.55 -5.22 12.68
N VAL A 179 -4.53 -6.06 11.65
CA VAL A 179 -5.40 -7.23 11.49
C VAL A 179 -4.53 -8.46 11.28
N LYS A 180 -4.86 -9.55 11.97
CA LYS A 180 -4.15 -10.82 11.81
C LYS A 180 -4.64 -11.54 10.56
N VAL A 181 -3.71 -11.89 9.68
CA VAL A 181 -3.95 -12.74 8.51
C VAL A 181 -3.53 -14.16 8.87
N SER A 182 -4.41 -15.11 8.57
CA SER A 182 -4.22 -16.55 8.81
C SER A 182 -3.92 -17.27 7.50
N ASP A 183 -3.36 -18.47 7.62
CA ASP A 183 -2.93 -19.35 6.52
C ASP A 183 -4.12 -20.11 5.90
N GLU A 184 -5.35 -19.78 6.32
CA GLU A 184 -6.61 -20.43 5.93
C GLU A 184 -6.99 -20.21 4.47
N TYR A 185 -6.50 -19.12 3.85
CA TYR A 185 -6.89 -18.70 2.49
C TYR A 185 -5.68 -18.68 1.53
N PRO A 186 -5.16 -19.84 1.09
CA PRO A 186 -3.93 -19.97 0.31
C PRO A 186 -3.96 -19.33 -1.08
N LEU A 187 -5.15 -19.01 -1.60
CA LEU A 187 -5.36 -18.54 -2.97
C LEU A 187 -5.69 -17.05 -3.04
N GLY A 188 -5.43 -16.29 -1.96
CA GLY A 188 -5.79 -14.88 -1.87
C GLY A 188 -7.29 -14.63 -1.77
N GLU A 189 -8.05 -15.59 -1.23
CA GLU A 189 -9.44 -15.36 -0.83
C GLU A 189 -9.44 -14.46 0.43
N MET A 190 -10.34 -13.47 0.48
CA MET A 190 -10.47 -12.61 1.66
C MET A 190 -11.57 -13.14 2.58
N ALA A 191 -11.28 -13.28 3.88
CA ALA A 191 -12.28 -13.63 4.88
C ALA A 191 -13.43 -12.62 4.89
N GLY A 192 -14.66 -13.07 4.65
CA GLY A 192 -15.85 -12.20 4.55
C GLY A 192 -15.84 -11.23 3.35
N GLY A 193 -14.96 -11.42 2.38
CA GLY A 193 -14.92 -10.66 1.13
C GLY A 193 -15.92 -11.18 0.09
N PRO A 194 -16.20 -10.40 -0.96
CA PRO A 194 -17.19 -10.78 -1.96
C PRO A 194 -16.80 -12.02 -2.80
N SER A 195 -15.53 -12.45 -2.71
CA SER A 195 -14.97 -13.66 -3.30
C SER A 195 -15.24 -14.97 -2.52
N GLU A 196 -16.22 -15.02 -1.59
CA GLU A 196 -16.66 -16.28 -0.92
C GLU A 196 -17.36 -17.29 -1.85
N ARG A 197 -17.20 -17.16 -3.18
CA ARG A 197 -17.69 -18.15 -4.15
C ARG A 197 -16.87 -19.43 -4.02
N LYS A 198 -17.34 -20.35 -3.17
CA LYS A 198 -16.96 -21.77 -3.03
C LYS A 198 -15.71 -22.13 -3.83
N SER A 199 -14.55 -22.06 -3.19
CA SER A 199 -13.29 -22.72 -3.52
C SER A 199 -13.38 -23.57 -4.80
N ARG A 200 -13.22 -22.94 -5.97
CA ARG A 200 -12.94 -23.71 -7.19
C ARG A 200 -11.55 -24.25 -6.95
N LYS A 201 -11.43 -25.56 -6.68
CA LYS A 201 -10.13 -26.25 -6.67
C LYS A 201 -9.39 -25.80 -7.92
N VAL A 202 -8.31 -25.04 -7.73
CA VAL A 202 -7.40 -24.71 -8.82
C VAL A 202 -6.75 -26.04 -9.20
N GLU A 203 -7.32 -26.72 -10.20
CA GLU A 203 -6.62 -27.79 -10.90
C GLU A 203 -5.49 -27.12 -11.68
N LEU A 204 -4.36 -26.88 -11.00
CA LEU A 204 -3.08 -26.64 -11.66
C LEU A 204 -2.81 -27.91 -12.48
N ALA A 205 -3.12 -27.83 -13.77
CA ALA A 205 -2.98 -28.93 -14.69
C ALA A 205 -1.50 -29.35 -14.80
N SER A 206 -1.32 -30.67 -14.68
CA SER A 206 -0.16 -31.48 -15.11
C SER A 206 1.16 -31.36 -14.35
N SER A 207 1.49 -32.47 -13.66
CA SER A 207 2.85 -32.95 -13.34
C SER A 207 3.73 -32.06 -12.47
N GLY A 208 3.42 -32.01 -11.17
CA GLY A 208 4.36 -31.60 -10.13
C GLY A 208 3.67 -31.61 -8.77
N GLN A 209 4.16 -32.43 -7.84
CA GLN A 209 3.70 -32.47 -6.44
C GLN A 209 4.02 -31.13 -5.74
N GLY A 210 3.20 -30.10 -5.95
CA GLY A 210 3.16 -28.92 -5.07
C GLY A 210 2.03 -29.11 -4.08
N SER A 211 2.30 -29.09 -2.76
CA SER A 211 1.21 -29.12 -1.78
C SER A 211 0.37 -27.85 -1.91
N SER A 212 -0.90 -27.91 -1.50
CA SER A 212 -1.78 -26.73 -1.37
C SER A 212 -1.21 -25.63 -0.46
N ASP A 213 -0.14 -25.92 0.30
CA ASP A 213 0.54 -24.97 1.17
C ASP A 213 1.57 -24.10 0.43
N THR A 214 1.93 -24.45 -0.81
CA THR A 214 2.98 -23.75 -1.58
C THR A 214 2.69 -22.27 -1.79
N PHE A 215 1.41 -21.91 -1.84
CA PHE A 215 0.95 -20.53 -2.07
C PHE A 215 0.46 -19.83 -0.79
N LYS A 216 0.50 -20.49 0.37
CA LYS A 216 0.04 -19.88 1.62
C LYS A 216 0.87 -18.66 1.98
N LEU A 217 0.18 -17.56 2.28
CA LEU A 217 0.80 -16.45 2.99
C LEU A 217 0.97 -16.88 4.46
N PRO A 218 2.18 -16.79 5.03
CA PRO A 218 2.39 -17.10 6.44
C PRO A 218 1.65 -16.14 7.37
N ALA A 219 1.24 -16.65 8.53
CA ALA A 219 0.52 -15.89 9.54
C ALA A 219 1.31 -14.65 9.97
N CYS A 220 0.67 -13.49 9.84
CA CYS A 220 1.27 -12.19 10.12
C CYS A 220 0.19 -11.15 10.44
N GLN A 221 0.63 -9.97 10.88
CA GLN A 221 -0.26 -8.81 11.02
C GLN A 221 0.00 -7.80 9.91
N ILE A 222 -1.08 -7.32 9.30
CA ILE A 222 -1.11 -6.26 8.30
C ILE A 222 -1.87 -5.06 8.85
N SER A 223 -1.72 -3.88 8.24
CA SER A 223 -2.55 -2.73 8.60
C SER A 223 -3.99 -2.91 8.10
N ALA A 224 -4.95 -2.40 8.88
CA ALA A 224 -6.36 -2.37 8.49
C ALA A 224 -6.58 -1.58 7.19
N CYS A 225 -5.76 -0.56 6.93
CA CYS A 225 -5.84 0.23 5.70
C CYS A 225 -5.46 -0.57 4.46
N THR A 226 -4.45 -1.44 4.55
CA THR A 226 -4.06 -2.33 3.45
C THR A 226 -5.13 -3.39 3.18
N GLN A 227 -5.77 -3.93 4.23
CA GLN A 227 -6.90 -4.83 4.05
C GLN A 227 -8.06 -4.14 3.32
N GLN A 228 -8.46 -2.94 3.77
CA GLN A 228 -9.54 -2.18 3.13
C GLN A 228 -9.20 -1.75 1.69
N LEU A 229 -7.94 -1.42 1.42
CA LEU A 229 -7.46 -1.14 0.07
C LEU A 229 -7.62 -2.37 -0.83
N MET A 230 -7.28 -3.56 -0.32
CA MET A 230 -7.47 -4.81 -1.06
C MET A 230 -8.96 -5.07 -1.30
N THR A 231 -9.82 -4.89 -0.30
CA THR A 231 -11.28 -4.98 -0.47
C THR A 231 -11.79 -4.07 -1.58
N LEU A 232 -11.39 -2.79 -1.59
CA LEU A 232 -11.77 -1.84 -2.62
C LEU A 232 -11.30 -2.27 -4.03
N ALA A 233 -10.08 -2.79 -4.15
CA ALA A 233 -9.55 -3.28 -5.41
C ALA A 233 -10.35 -4.49 -5.94
N TYR A 234 -10.68 -5.44 -5.06
CA TYR A 234 -11.51 -6.60 -5.40
C TYR A 234 -12.93 -6.20 -5.81
N GLU A 235 -13.59 -5.32 -5.06
CA GLU A 235 -14.92 -4.79 -5.41
C GLU A 235 -14.90 -4.12 -6.79
N THR A 236 -13.86 -3.33 -7.08
CA THR A 236 -13.67 -2.67 -8.38
C THR A 236 -13.48 -3.68 -9.52
N LEU A 237 -12.72 -4.76 -9.28
CA LEU A 237 -12.47 -5.81 -10.27
C LEU A 237 -13.70 -6.70 -10.51
N GLU A 238 -14.45 -7.05 -9.47
CA GLU A 238 -15.70 -7.79 -9.63
C GLU A 238 -16.72 -6.99 -10.44
N GLU A 239 -16.84 -5.70 -10.16
CA GLU A 239 -17.70 -4.82 -10.94
C GLU A 239 -17.31 -4.76 -12.41
N ALA A 240 -15.99 -4.72 -12.70
CA ALA A 240 -15.47 -4.75 -14.06
C ALA A 240 -15.94 -6.00 -14.83
N THR A 241 -16.08 -7.16 -14.17
CA THR A 241 -16.57 -8.39 -14.82
C THR A 241 -18.05 -8.36 -15.20
N SER A 242 -18.82 -7.43 -14.63
CA SER A 242 -20.25 -7.27 -14.90
C SER A 242 -20.60 -6.06 -15.78
N SER A 243 -19.58 -5.31 -16.21
CA SER A 243 -19.72 -4.06 -16.96
C SER A 243 -19.52 -4.28 -18.47
N SER A 244 -19.83 -3.26 -19.28
CA SER A 244 -19.48 -3.25 -20.71
C SER A 244 -17.96 -3.30 -20.92
N GLN A 245 -17.51 -3.69 -22.12
CA GLN A 245 -16.08 -3.89 -22.41
C GLN A 245 -15.22 -2.65 -22.11
N GLU A 246 -15.65 -1.47 -22.55
CA GLU A 246 -14.94 -0.20 -22.34
C GLU A 246 -14.86 0.17 -20.85
N CYS A 247 -15.97 -0.01 -20.13
CA CYS A 247 -16.05 0.20 -18.69
C CYS A 247 -15.17 -0.77 -17.89
N ALA A 248 -15.15 -2.04 -18.29
CA ALA A 248 -14.33 -3.08 -17.66
C ALA A 248 -12.84 -2.74 -17.76
N VAL A 249 -12.39 -2.25 -18.93
CA VAL A 249 -11.01 -1.80 -19.14
C VAL A 249 -10.66 -0.66 -18.18
N GLN A 250 -11.52 0.35 -18.05
CA GLN A 250 -11.28 1.50 -17.15
C GLN A 250 -11.23 1.09 -15.68
N LEU A 251 -12.19 0.28 -15.21
CA LEU A 251 -12.21 -0.20 -13.82
C LEU A 251 -11.00 -1.07 -13.50
N PHE A 252 -10.55 -1.90 -14.45
CA PHE A 252 -9.31 -2.65 -14.30
C PHE A 252 -8.10 -1.74 -14.10
N PHE A 253 -7.94 -0.71 -14.94
CA PHE A 253 -6.85 0.25 -14.78
C PHE A 253 -7.00 1.10 -13.51
N ALA A 254 -8.22 1.39 -13.06
CA ALA A 254 -8.45 2.04 -11.77
C ALA A 254 -7.92 1.17 -10.62
N ALA A 255 -8.28 -0.12 -10.57
CA ALA A 255 -7.76 -1.06 -9.56
C ALA A 255 -6.23 -1.18 -9.63
N ARG A 256 -5.65 -1.23 -10.83
CA ARG A 256 -4.20 -1.23 -11.03
C ARG A 256 -3.52 0.05 -10.53
N ASN A 257 -4.09 1.20 -10.83
CA ASN A 257 -3.59 2.51 -10.39
C ASN A 257 -3.64 2.66 -8.85
N MET A 258 -4.54 1.96 -8.15
CA MET A 258 -4.51 1.92 -6.68
C MET A 258 -3.18 1.37 -6.14
N PHE A 259 -2.61 0.35 -6.78
CA PHE A 259 -1.34 -0.23 -6.35
C PHE A 259 -0.12 0.60 -6.79
N GLU A 260 -0.24 1.37 -7.87
CA GLU A 260 0.76 2.39 -8.21
C GLU A 260 0.76 3.54 -7.19
N LEU A 261 -0.43 3.98 -6.76
CA LEU A 261 -0.59 4.94 -5.67
C LEU A 261 -0.05 4.37 -4.36
N PHE A 262 -0.29 3.10 -4.05
CA PHE A 262 0.28 2.44 -2.87
C PHE A 262 1.80 2.59 -2.82
N CYS A 263 2.47 2.39 -3.97
CA CYS A 263 3.93 2.50 -4.06
C CYS A 263 4.48 3.91 -3.81
N SER A 264 3.66 4.95 -3.95
CA SER A 264 4.11 6.35 -3.90
C SER A 264 3.53 7.09 -2.69
N VAL A 265 2.24 6.97 -2.42
CA VAL A 265 1.52 7.68 -1.38
C VAL A 265 1.81 7.09 -0.01
N TYR A 266 1.66 5.77 0.16
CA TYR A 266 1.82 5.11 1.46
C TYR A 266 3.21 5.38 2.08
N PRO A 267 4.35 5.07 1.42
CA PRO A 267 5.66 5.30 2.02
C PRO A 267 5.96 6.78 2.25
N THR A 268 5.43 7.67 1.40
CA THR A 268 5.62 9.12 1.55
C THR A 268 4.84 9.68 2.72
N ALA A 269 3.57 9.28 2.89
CA ALA A 269 2.71 9.73 3.99
C ALA A 269 3.26 9.29 5.35
N HIS A 270 3.81 8.07 5.42
CA HIS A 270 4.24 7.46 6.67
C HIS A 270 5.75 7.45 6.89
N GLN A 271 6.53 8.17 6.08
CA GLN A 271 8.01 8.12 6.08
C GLN A 271 8.62 8.20 7.48
N LYS A 272 8.18 9.16 8.30
CA LYS A 272 8.68 9.33 9.67
C LYS A 272 8.33 8.13 10.55
N ALA A 273 7.08 7.67 10.52
CA ALA A 273 6.62 6.55 11.32
C ALA A 273 7.35 5.26 10.97
N LEU A 274 7.56 5.00 9.67
CA LEU A 274 8.30 3.84 9.17
C LEU A 274 9.77 3.84 9.60
N SER A 275 10.40 5.02 9.68
CA SER A 275 11.80 5.15 10.13
C SER A 275 11.98 5.11 11.64
N LEU A 276 11.00 5.60 12.41
CA LEU A 276 11.13 5.76 13.87
C LEU A 276 10.64 4.53 14.64
N PHE A 277 9.58 3.88 14.18
CA PHE A 277 8.88 2.85 14.96
C PHE A 277 9.11 1.46 14.36
N PRO A 278 9.81 0.54 15.09
CA PRO A 278 10.05 -0.81 14.62
C PRO A 278 8.77 -1.57 14.25
N GLN A 279 7.68 -1.32 14.99
CA GLN A 279 6.38 -1.93 14.74
C GLN A 279 5.86 -1.59 13.34
N MET A 280 5.86 -0.30 12.98
CA MET A 280 5.29 0.18 11.72
C MET A 280 6.09 -0.31 10.52
N SER A 281 7.42 -0.34 10.61
CA SER A 281 8.27 -0.90 9.55
C SER A 281 7.98 -2.39 9.29
N ALA A 282 7.72 -3.17 10.35
CA ALA A 282 7.40 -4.59 10.24
C ALA A 282 6.01 -4.82 9.64
N VAL A 283 5.01 -4.05 10.09
CA VAL A 283 3.65 -4.07 9.51
C VAL A 283 3.70 -3.69 8.04
N PHE A 284 4.42 -2.63 7.65
CA PHE A 284 4.51 -2.22 6.26
C PHE A 284 5.22 -3.26 5.37
N ASN A 285 6.25 -3.94 5.89
CA ASN A 285 6.85 -5.06 5.17
C ASN A 285 5.84 -6.20 4.95
N ASN A 286 5.01 -6.50 5.94
CA ASN A 286 3.93 -7.48 5.81
C ASN A 286 2.84 -7.02 4.84
N ASP A 287 2.44 -5.74 4.87
CA ASP A 287 1.50 -5.15 3.92
C ASP A 287 1.98 -5.35 2.48
N CYS A 288 3.26 -5.09 2.22
CA CYS A 288 3.86 -5.32 0.91
C CYS A 288 3.83 -6.81 0.51
N MET A 289 4.10 -7.72 1.45
CA MET A 289 4.01 -9.17 1.20
C MET A 289 2.57 -9.62 0.92
N TYR A 290 1.61 -9.12 1.69
CA TYR A 290 0.19 -9.40 1.56
C TYR A 290 -0.34 -8.90 0.21
N VAL A 291 -0.04 -7.66 -0.16
CA VAL A 291 -0.40 -7.11 -1.47
C VAL A 291 0.20 -7.96 -2.59
N CYS A 292 1.51 -8.27 -2.52
CA CYS A 292 2.16 -9.12 -3.53
C CYS A 292 1.51 -10.50 -3.66
N HIS A 293 1.08 -11.11 -2.55
CA HIS A 293 0.39 -12.39 -2.57
C HIS A 293 -0.93 -12.29 -3.35
N HIS A 294 -1.76 -11.28 -3.09
CA HIS A 294 -3.00 -11.07 -3.85
C HIS A 294 -2.74 -10.73 -5.33
N LEU A 295 -1.77 -9.86 -5.63
CA LEU A 295 -1.44 -9.49 -7.02
C LEU A 295 -1.00 -10.69 -7.87
N ALA A 296 -0.36 -11.69 -7.26
CA ALA A 296 -0.01 -12.94 -7.93
C ALA A 296 -1.24 -13.79 -8.30
N MET A 297 -2.34 -13.65 -7.55
CA MET A 297 -3.53 -14.47 -7.70
C MET A 297 -4.64 -13.79 -8.52
N ILE A 298 -4.75 -12.46 -8.48
CA ILE A 298 -5.81 -11.68 -9.16
C ILE A 298 -5.86 -12.01 -10.66
N GLY A 299 -4.71 -12.10 -11.33
CA GLY A 299 -4.67 -12.44 -12.75
C GLY A 299 -5.34 -13.80 -13.02
N HIS A 300 -5.09 -14.80 -12.19
CA HIS A 300 -5.77 -16.10 -12.34
C HIS A 300 -7.27 -16.04 -12.02
N GLN A 301 -7.69 -15.21 -11.07
CA GLN A 301 -9.07 -15.10 -10.63
C GLN A 301 -9.97 -14.38 -11.66
N PHE A 302 -9.46 -13.33 -12.31
CA PHE A 302 -10.27 -12.43 -13.15
C PHE A 302 -10.01 -12.53 -14.66
N ASN A 303 -8.88 -13.10 -15.11
CA ASN A 303 -8.50 -13.09 -16.53
C ASN A 303 -9.51 -13.77 -17.48
N LYS A 304 -10.30 -14.74 -17.01
CA LYS A 304 -11.36 -15.36 -17.84
C LYS A 304 -12.65 -14.53 -17.93
N SER A 305 -12.81 -13.54 -17.06
CA SER A 305 -14.03 -12.75 -16.90
C SER A 305 -13.85 -11.30 -17.34
N LEU A 306 -12.63 -10.91 -17.69
CA LEU A 306 -12.29 -9.58 -18.21
C LEU A 306 -12.14 -9.65 -19.74
N PRO A 307 -12.27 -8.50 -20.45
CA PRO A 307 -12.09 -8.47 -21.90
C PRO A 307 -10.70 -8.93 -22.35
N GLU A 308 -10.62 -9.63 -23.49
CA GLU A 308 -9.35 -10.18 -24.04
C GLU A 308 -8.29 -9.10 -24.33
N ASP A 309 -8.72 -7.86 -24.58
CA ASP A 309 -7.84 -6.71 -24.82
C ASP A 309 -7.01 -6.31 -23.58
N VAL A 310 -7.43 -6.74 -22.39
CA VAL A 310 -6.74 -6.46 -21.14
C VAL A 310 -5.87 -7.65 -20.78
N GLN A 311 -4.55 -7.51 -20.88
CA GLN A 311 -3.63 -8.44 -20.20
C GLN A 311 -3.80 -8.26 -18.69
N ALA A 312 -4.70 -9.04 -18.09
CA ALA A 312 -5.11 -8.93 -16.69
C ALA A 312 -4.00 -9.41 -15.74
N THR A 313 -2.89 -8.67 -15.67
CA THR A 313 -1.73 -8.97 -14.82
C THR A 313 -1.36 -7.79 -13.93
N PHE A 314 -0.93 -8.14 -12.72
CA PHE A 314 -0.38 -7.23 -11.72
C PHE A 314 1.03 -7.67 -11.28
N VAL A 315 1.55 -8.73 -11.89
CA VAL A 315 2.81 -9.38 -11.47
C VAL A 315 4.01 -8.45 -11.65
N ASP A 316 3.94 -7.55 -12.62
CA ASP A 316 4.98 -6.56 -12.92
C ASP A 316 5.13 -5.48 -11.83
N LEU A 317 4.08 -5.23 -11.03
CA LEU A 317 4.13 -4.32 -9.88
C LEU A 317 4.77 -4.95 -8.64
N MET A 318 4.74 -6.29 -8.53
CA MET A 318 5.21 -7.02 -7.34
C MET A 318 6.68 -6.74 -6.99
N PRO A 319 7.65 -6.69 -7.93
CA PRO A 319 9.04 -6.40 -7.59
C PRO A 319 9.21 -5.04 -6.92
N LYS A 320 8.46 -4.03 -7.38
CA LYS A 320 8.50 -2.67 -6.81
C LYS A 320 7.93 -2.66 -5.39
N ILE A 321 6.75 -3.25 -5.20
CA ILE A 321 6.09 -3.33 -3.89
C ILE A 321 6.93 -4.12 -2.89
N ARG A 322 7.46 -5.27 -3.31
CA ARG A 322 8.33 -6.11 -2.47
C ARG A 322 9.57 -5.35 -2.01
N ARG A 323 10.22 -4.62 -2.92
CA ARG A 323 11.40 -3.79 -2.59
C ARG A 323 11.08 -2.73 -1.54
N LEU A 324 9.93 -2.05 -1.64
CA LEU A 324 9.52 -1.05 -0.64
C LEU A 324 9.46 -1.64 0.77
N GLY A 325 8.83 -2.81 0.93
CA GLY A 325 8.76 -3.50 2.21
C GLY A 325 10.15 -3.93 2.71
N THR A 326 10.93 -4.60 1.86
CA THR A 326 12.24 -5.14 2.27
C THR A 326 13.25 -4.05 2.59
N ASP A 327 13.28 -2.97 1.81
CA ASP A 327 14.22 -1.86 2.00
C ASP A 327 13.89 -1.12 3.30
N THR A 328 12.61 -0.91 3.59
CA THR A 328 12.15 -0.30 4.85
C THR A 328 12.53 -1.16 6.05
N MET A 329 12.30 -2.47 5.99
CA MET A 329 12.67 -3.39 7.07
C MET A 329 14.20 -3.45 7.26
N LEU A 330 14.97 -3.44 6.17
CA LEU A 330 16.43 -3.43 6.23
C LEU A 330 16.98 -2.14 6.85
N GLN A 331 16.42 -0.98 6.48
CA GLN A 331 16.74 0.30 7.12
C GLN A 331 16.46 0.27 8.62
N GLN A 332 15.34 -0.35 9.04
CA GLN A 332 15.05 -0.51 10.45
C GLN A 332 16.07 -1.40 11.15
N LEU A 333 16.44 -2.55 10.55
CA LEU A 333 17.46 -3.44 11.13
C LEU A 333 18.82 -2.73 11.28
N ASN A 334 19.22 -1.91 10.31
CA ASN A 334 20.43 -1.09 10.40
C ASN A 334 20.34 -0.06 11.53
N SER A 335 19.21 0.65 11.65
CA SER A 335 19.00 1.63 12.73
C SER A 335 19.05 0.96 14.12
N GLN A 336 18.45 -0.23 14.27
CA GLN A 336 18.50 -0.99 15.51
C GLN A 336 19.91 -1.50 15.83
N LYS A 337 20.66 -1.91 14.80
CA LYS A 337 22.07 -2.27 14.93
C LYS A 337 22.89 -1.09 15.46
N ASP A 338 22.74 0.09 14.87
CA ASP A 338 23.52 1.28 15.25
C ASP A 338 23.25 1.66 16.72
N ILE A 339 21.99 1.64 17.15
CA ILE A 339 21.60 1.84 18.57
C ILE A 339 22.31 0.84 19.50
N MET A 340 22.35 -0.44 19.13
CA MET A 340 23.00 -1.46 19.96
C MET A 340 24.52 -1.30 20.01
N LEU A 341 25.15 -0.92 18.89
CA LEU A 341 26.58 -0.64 18.84
C LEU A 341 26.94 0.60 19.67
N ASP A 342 26.11 1.64 19.65
CA ASP A 342 26.28 2.82 20.49
C ASP A 342 26.21 2.47 21.98
N TYR A 343 25.33 1.56 22.40
CA TYR A 343 25.33 1.05 23.77
C TYR A 343 26.64 0.31 24.10
N LEU A 344 27.16 -0.51 23.18
CA LEU A 344 28.41 -1.24 23.37
C LEU A 344 29.64 -0.32 23.44
N GLN A 345 29.61 0.88 22.85
CA GLN A 345 30.73 1.84 22.99
C GLN A 345 30.99 2.19 24.46
N ALA A 346 29.96 2.20 25.32
CA ALA A 346 30.11 2.44 26.75
C ALA A 346 30.97 1.38 27.47
N ALA A 347 31.12 0.19 26.89
CA ALA A 347 32.02 -0.86 27.38
C ALA A 347 33.51 -0.60 27.07
N LYS A 348 33.84 0.48 26.34
CA LYS A 348 35.22 0.90 26.02
C LYS A 348 36.10 -0.24 25.48
N GLY A 349 35.52 -1.08 24.62
CA GLY A 349 36.22 -2.22 24.02
C GLY A 349 36.49 -3.38 24.98
N PHE A 350 35.80 -3.46 26.13
CA PHE A 350 35.92 -4.54 27.10
C PHE A 350 37.31 -4.64 27.76
N VAL A 351 38.02 -3.52 27.89
CA VAL A 351 39.30 -3.42 28.60
C VAL A 351 39.07 -3.30 30.11
N SER A 352 39.83 -4.04 30.91
CA SER A 352 39.81 -3.98 32.39
C SER A 352 38.39 -4.07 32.97
N VAL A 353 37.58 -5.02 32.50
CA VAL A 353 36.16 -5.14 32.86
C VAL A 353 35.92 -5.53 34.32
N SER A 354 36.92 -6.02 35.04
CA SER A 354 36.82 -6.32 36.46
C SER A 354 37.04 -5.09 37.36
N GLU A 355 37.55 -3.98 36.81
CA GLU A 355 37.83 -2.77 37.57
C GLU A 355 36.59 -1.90 37.77
N GLY A 356 36.38 -1.44 39.02
CA GLY A 356 35.16 -0.80 39.54
C GLY A 356 34.23 -0.13 38.52
N SER A 357 34.62 1.05 38.01
CA SER A 357 33.75 1.83 37.11
C SER A 357 33.54 1.17 35.75
N ASN A 358 34.53 0.44 35.23
CA ASN A 358 34.46 -0.26 33.94
C ASN A 358 33.52 -1.46 34.03
N SER A 359 33.56 -2.21 35.13
CA SER A 359 32.66 -3.34 35.40
C SER A 359 31.19 -2.92 35.32
N THR A 360 30.82 -1.87 36.04
CA THR A 360 29.44 -1.36 36.03
C THR A 360 29.03 -0.84 34.65
N SER A 361 29.92 -0.12 33.97
CA SER A 361 29.62 0.43 32.64
C SER A 361 29.43 -0.66 31.57
N THR A 362 30.28 -1.69 31.58
CA THR A 362 30.23 -2.82 30.66
C THR A 362 28.99 -3.67 30.90
N GLU A 363 28.69 -3.97 32.17
CA GLU A 363 27.47 -4.71 32.53
C GLU A 363 26.21 -3.93 32.12
N LYS A 364 26.19 -2.61 32.33
CA LYS A 364 25.09 -1.76 31.89
C LYS A 364 24.94 -1.77 30.36
N ALA A 365 26.03 -1.66 29.61
CA ALA A 365 26.03 -1.71 28.14
C ALA A 365 25.42 -3.02 27.62
N VAL A 366 25.89 -4.17 28.13
CA VAL A 366 25.36 -5.50 27.75
C VAL A 366 23.87 -5.62 28.11
N LYS A 367 23.47 -5.16 29.31
CA LYS A 367 22.05 -5.16 29.72
C LYS A 367 21.19 -4.27 28.83
N GLN A 368 21.68 -3.12 28.38
CA GLN A 368 20.96 -2.23 27.47
C GLN A 368 20.74 -2.88 26.10
N VAL A 369 21.75 -3.56 25.56
CA VAL A 369 21.60 -4.33 24.31
C VAL A 369 20.55 -5.44 24.46
N LEU A 370 20.61 -6.21 25.55
CA LEU A 370 19.62 -7.25 25.83
C LEU A 370 18.21 -6.69 26.06
N HIS A 371 18.09 -5.51 26.66
CA HIS A 371 16.83 -4.81 26.79
C HIS A 371 16.28 -4.41 25.42
N GLN A 372 17.12 -3.88 24.53
CA GLN A 372 16.72 -3.52 23.18
C GLN A 372 16.25 -4.72 22.36
N LEU A 373 16.99 -5.84 22.39
CA LEU A 373 16.57 -7.09 21.76
C LEU A 373 15.25 -7.61 22.34
N GLY A 374 15.07 -7.53 23.67
CA GLY A 374 13.82 -7.92 24.32
C GLY A 374 12.64 -7.01 23.98
N HIS A 375 12.88 -5.71 23.75
CA HIS A 375 11.86 -4.79 23.25
C HIS A 375 11.44 -5.17 21.83
N LEU A 376 12.41 -5.40 20.93
CA LEU A 376 12.12 -5.80 19.54
C LEU A 376 11.41 -7.15 19.46
N GLN A 377 11.76 -8.11 20.34
CA GLN A 377 10.99 -9.34 20.50
C GLN A 377 9.51 -9.03 20.72
N LYS A 378 9.18 -8.26 21.76
CA LYS A 378 7.76 -7.96 22.09
C LYS A 378 7.01 -7.29 20.94
N VAL A 379 7.68 -6.43 20.18
CA VAL A 379 7.07 -5.66 19.10
C VAL A 379 6.89 -6.50 17.83
N TRP A 380 7.83 -7.41 17.51
CA TRP A 380 7.83 -8.13 16.24
C TRP A 380 7.25 -9.55 16.32
N GLN A 381 7.25 -10.17 17.50
CA GLN A 381 6.91 -11.58 17.67
C GLN A 381 5.50 -11.93 17.15
N GLU A 382 4.53 -11.05 17.38
CA GLU A 382 3.13 -11.26 16.94
C GLU A 382 2.83 -10.72 15.53
N ILE A 383 3.75 -9.92 14.98
CA ILE A 383 3.54 -9.20 13.71
C ILE A 383 4.16 -9.96 12.55
N LEU A 384 5.45 -10.32 12.67
CA LEU A 384 6.21 -10.92 11.58
C LEU A 384 5.91 -12.42 11.43
N PRO A 385 5.96 -12.96 10.20
CA PRO A 385 6.06 -14.39 9.97
C PRO A 385 7.21 -15.02 10.78
N VAL A 386 7.02 -16.23 11.31
CA VAL A 386 7.98 -16.91 12.21
C VAL A 386 9.41 -16.90 11.67
N ASN A 387 9.60 -17.29 10.41
CA ASN A 387 10.92 -17.34 9.79
C ASN A 387 11.55 -15.95 9.63
N GLN A 388 10.74 -14.94 9.27
CA GLN A 388 11.22 -13.57 9.12
C GLN A 388 11.54 -12.94 10.48
N TYR A 389 10.75 -13.22 11.51
CA TYR A 389 11.02 -12.83 12.89
C TYR A 389 12.36 -13.36 13.38
N ARG A 390 12.57 -14.68 13.30
CA ARG A 390 13.80 -15.34 13.76
C ARG A 390 15.02 -14.85 12.98
N LYS A 391 14.89 -14.69 11.66
CA LYS A 391 15.97 -14.13 10.83
C LYS A 391 16.32 -12.70 11.24
N SER A 392 15.32 -11.87 11.54
CA SER A 392 15.51 -10.46 11.93
C SER A 392 16.22 -10.35 13.29
N ILE A 393 15.70 -11.06 14.31
CA ILE A 393 16.30 -11.11 15.65
C ILE A 393 17.68 -11.77 15.62
N GLY A 394 17.83 -12.87 14.88
CA GLY A 394 19.10 -13.57 14.71
C GLY A 394 20.17 -12.73 14.02
N THR A 395 19.80 -11.93 13.03
CA THR A 395 20.73 -10.99 12.38
C THR A 395 21.23 -9.94 13.38
N LEU A 396 20.35 -9.32 14.16
CA LEU A 396 20.75 -8.33 15.18
C LEU A 396 21.62 -8.96 16.27
N LEU A 397 21.23 -10.14 16.76
CA LEU A 397 22.03 -10.88 17.75
C LEU A 397 23.40 -11.27 17.17
N ASN A 398 23.46 -11.68 15.90
CA ASN A 398 24.73 -11.98 15.22
C ASN A 398 25.66 -10.77 15.19
N MET A 399 25.14 -9.58 14.91
CA MET A 399 25.94 -8.35 14.92
C MET A 399 26.53 -8.08 16.31
N VAL A 400 25.72 -8.24 17.37
CA VAL A 400 26.17 -8.06 18.76
C VAL A 400 27.26 -9.07 19.13
N VAL A 401 27.06 -10.35 18.82
CA VAL A 401 28.07 -11.37 19.16
C VAL A 401 29.35 -11.18 18.37
N VAL A 402 29.28 -10.77 17.09
CA VAL A 402 30.47 -10.47 16.28
C VAL A 402 31.27 -9.33 16.90
N GLU A 403 30.64 -8.19 17.21
CA GLU A 403 31.32 -7.05 17.82
C GLU A 403 32.00 -7.46 19.14
N ILE A 404 31.29 -8.19 20.02
CA ILE A 404 31.85 -8.63 21.29
C ILE A 404 33.02 -9.60 21.08
N CYS A 405 32.88 -10.58 20.18
CA CYS A 405 33.94 -11.55 19.89
C CYS A 405 35.20 -10.84 19.39
N ASP A 406 35.05 -9.93 18.42
CA ASP A 406 36.18 -9.25 17.81
C ASP A 406 36.90 -8.35 18.81
N ARG A 407 36.16 -7.66 19.69
CA ARG A 407 36.75 -6.88 20.79
C ARG A 407 37.51 -7.76 21.78
N VAL A 408 36.90 -8.85 22.25
CA VAL A 408 37.52 -9.76 23.23
C VAL A 408 38.77 -10.43 22.66
N VAL A 409 38.72 -10.91 21.43
CA VAL A 409 39.88 -11.53 20.76
C VAL A 409 41.01 -10.51 20.54
N SER A 410 40.67 -9.23 20.33
CA SER A 410 41.65 -8.16 20.11
C SER A 410 42.41 -7.70 21.36
N LEU A 411 41.99 -8.11 22.57
CA LEU A 411 42.63 -7.69 23.82
C LEU A 411 44.07 -8.23 23.90
N GLU A 412 45.00 -7.38 24.35
CA GLU A 412 46.42 -7.74 24.47
C GLU A 412 46.72 -8.55 25.74
N ASP A 413 46.07 -8.20 26.85
CA ASP A 413 46.22 -8.83 28.16
C ASP A 413 44.84 -8.95 28.84
N ILE A 414 44.56 -10.12 29.41
CA ILE A 414 43.30 -10.45 30.07
C ILE A 414 43.65 -11.11 31.42
N SER A 415 43.44 -10.38 32.50
CA SER A 415 43.61 -10.93 33.85
C SER A 415 42.59 -12.04 34.13
N ALA A 416 42.86 -12.91 35.12
CA ALA A 416 41.93 -13.97 35.49
C ALA A 416 40.56 -13.44 35.96
N SER A 417 40.53 -12.28 36.61
CA SER A 417 39.28 -11.60 36.99
C SER A 417 38.55 -11.04 35.78
N ASP A 418 39.26 -10.46 34.80
CA ASP A 418 38.65 -9.99 33.56
C ASP A 418 38.10 -11.16 32.74
N ALA A 419 38.84 -12.26 32.59
CA ALA A 419 38.38 -13.45 31.89
C ALA A 419 37.07 -14.00 32.48
N SER A 420 37.00 -14.10 33.81
CA SER A 420 35.81 -14.54 34.53
C SER A 420 34.63 -13.59 34.33
N GLN A 421 34.88 -12.28 34.38
CA GLN A 421 33.85 -11.26 34.18
C GLN A 421 33.34 -11.21 32.73
N LEU A 422 34.24 -11.29 31.73
CA LEU A 422 33.89 -11.39 30.31
C LEU A 422 33.04 -12.64 30.04
N ALA A 423 33.46 -13.78 30.57
CA ALA A 423 32.72 -15.03 30.43
C ALA A 423 31.32 -14.94 31.05
N SER A 424 31.19 -14.30 32.22
CA SER A 424 29.92 -14.06 32.89
C SER A 424 28.99 -13.17 32.04
N LEU A 425 29.51 -12.07 31.51
CA LEU A 425 28.77 -11.14 30.64
C LEU A 425 28.32 -11.80 29.33
N MET A 426 29.21 -12.54 28.66
CA MET A 426 28.86 -13.26 27.43
C MET A 426 27.86 -14.39 27.72
N SER A 427 27.99 -15.07 28.85
CA SER A 427 27.03 -16.09 29.30
C SER A 427 25.64 -15.52 29.61
N LEU A 428 25.54 -14.25 30.01
CA LEU A 428 24.25 -13.55 30.15
C LEU A 428 23.53 -13.46 28.80
N ILE A 429 24.26 -13.12 27.73
CA ILE A 429 23.75 -13.09 26.36
C ILE A 429 23.33 -14.49 25.95
N GLN A 430 24.16 -15.51 26.23
CA GLN A 430 23.87 -16.90 25.91
C GLN A 430 22.54 -17.37 26.52
N LYS A 431 22.31 -17.07 27.80
CA LYS A 431 21.07 -17.39 28.52
C LYS A 431 19.83 -16.68 27.95
N ARG A 432 19.99 -15.46 27.41
CA ARG A 432 18.88 -14.64 26.90
C ARG A 432 18.61 -14.85 25.42
N ALA A 433 19.58 -15.33 24.66
CA ALA A 433 19.46 -15.60 23.23
C ALA A 433 18.36 -16.62 22.92
N GLY A 434 18.24 -17.67 23.75
CA GLY A 434 17.27 -18.72 23.49
C GLY A 434 15.81 -18.24 23.50
N PRO A 435 15.34 -17.61 24.59
CA PRO A 435 14.01 -17.01 24.65
C PRO A 435 13.69 -16.04 23.50
N LEU A 436 14.69 -15.32 22.95
CA LEU A 436 14.51 -14.39 21.84
C LEU A 436 14.09 -15.09 20.53
N MET A 437 14.40 -16.38 20.34
CA MET A 437 14.08 -17.11 19.11
C MET A 437 12.66 -17.70 19.07
N LYS A 438 11.94 -17.66 20.20
CA LYS A 438 10.57 -18.15 20.27
C LYS A 438 9.60 -17.16 19.62
N SER A 439 8.67 -17.66 18.82
CA SER A 439 7.57 -16.91 18.21
C SER A 439 6.23 -17.30 18.82
N THR A 440 5.23 -16.41 18.74
CA THR A 440 3.85 -16.71 19.16
C THR A 440 3.14 -17.67 18.20
N ASN A 441 3.59 -17.73 16.96
CA ASN A 441 3.03 -18.60 15.92
C ASN A 441 3.85 -19.92 15.78
N ASP A 442 4.62 -20.30 16.82
CA ASP A 442 5.38 -21.54 16.82
C ASP A 442 4.45 -22.76 16.95
N GLU A 443 4.60 -23.73 16.05
CA GLU A 443 3.92 -25.01 16.14
C GLU A 443 4.74 -25.98 17.00
N GLY A 444 4.30 -26.20 18.24
CA GLY A 444 4.92 -27.15 19.18
C GLY A 444 6.23 -26.66 19.80
N ASP A 445 7.00 -27.61 20.35
CA ASP A 445 8.25 -27.31 21.03
C ASP A 445 9.39 -27.05 20.02
N VAL A 446 9.77 -25.78 19.90
CA VAL A 446 10.85 -25.37 19.03
C VAL A 446 12.21 -25.67 19.67
N ASN A 447 13.08 -26.34 18.91
CA ASN A 447 14.47 -26.51 19.29
C ASN A 447 15.25 -25.21 19.08
N VAL A 448 15.27 -24.41 20.15
CA VAL A 448 15.91 -23.09 20.20
C VAL A 448 17.40 -23.14 19.84
N THR A 449 18.10 -24.23 20.17
CA THR A 449 19.54 -24.39 19.83
C THR A 449 19.76 -24.46 18.33
N ILE A 450 18.90 -25.20 17.61
CA ILE A 450 18.95 -25.28 16.14
C ILE A 450 18.62 -23.93 15.53
N GLU A 451 17.60 -23.25 16.05
CA GLU A 451 17.21 -21.93 15.54
C GLU A 451 18.29 -20.86 15.76
N LEU A 452 19.02 -20.91 16.88
CA LEU A 452 20.18 -20.06 17.11
C LEU A 452 21.28 -20.33 16.08
N GLN A 453 21.67 -21.59 15.88
CA GLN A 453 22.71 -21.95 14.91
C GLN A 453 22.31 -21.57 13.47
N ARG A 454 21.03 -21.69 13.12
CA ARG A 454 20.51 -21.34 11.79
C ARG A 454 20.48 -19.83 11.55
N ASN A 455 20.05 -19.05 12.53
CA ASN A 455 19.79 -17.62 12.35
C ASN A 455 20.91 -16.70 12.85
N VAL A 456 21.90 -17.24 13.59
CA VAL A 456 23.04 -16.49 14.14
C VAL A 456 24.34 -17.14 13.64
N PRO A 457 24.86 -16.72 12.46
CA PRO A 457 26.02 -17.35 11.82
C PRO A 457 27.26 -17.52 12.70
N LYS A 458 27.55 -16.58 13.60
CA LYS A 458 28.74 -16.62 14.48
C LYS A 458 28.43 -17.12 15.91
N TRP A 459 27.34 -17.88 16.07
CA TRP A 459 26.93 -18.41 17.37
C TRP A 459 27.91 -19.42 17.97
N LEU A 460 28.45 -20.32 17.13
CA LEU A 460 29.41 -21.33 17.59
C LEU A 460 30.73 -20.68 18.00
N ARG A 461 31.30 -19.81 17.17
CA ARG A 461 32.41 -18.92 17.55
C ARG A 461 32.21 -18.21 18.88
N PHE A 462 31.04 -17.59 19.10
CA PHE A 462 30.72 -16.94 20.37
C PHE A 462 30.77 -17.90 21.56
N THR A 463 30.22 -19.12 21.38
CA THR A 463 30.21 -20.16 22.42
C THR A 463 31.62 -20.72 22.70
N GLU A 464 32.45 -20.89 21.67
CA GLU A 464 33.84 -21.31 21.83
C GLU A 464 34.66 -20.27 22.58
N ILE A 465 34.49 -18.97 22.29
CA ILE A 465 35.20 -17.90 23.02
C ILE A 465 34.84 -17.91 24.52
N ILE A 466 33.56 -18.09 24.88
CA ILE A 466 33.15 -18.25 26.29
C ILE A 466 33.86 -19.45 26.94
N THR A 467 34.01 -20.54 26.19
CA THR A 467 34.69 -21.74 26.68
C THR A 467 36.18 -21.47 26.90
N VAL A 468 36.85 -20.81 25.94
CA VAL A 468 38.27 -20.46 26.02
C VAL A 468 38.57 -19.53 27.21
N LEU A 469 37.71 -18.55 27.48
CA LEU A 469 37.88 -17.63 28.62
C LEU A 469 37.88 -18.35 29.99
N ASN A 470 37.25 -19.52 30.10
CA ASN A 470 37.22 -20.32 31.33
C ASN A 470 38.14 -21.55 31.29
N ALA A 471 38.78 -21.83 30.15
CA ALA A 471 39.53 -23.05 29.93
C ALA A 471 40.98 -22.92 30.40
N SER A 472 41.54 -24.04 30.85
CA SER A 472 42.97 -24.21 31.03
C SER A 472 43.70 -24.34 29.69
N LEU A 473 45.01 -24.09 29.70
CA LEU A 473 45.85 -24.20 28.50
C LEU A 473 45.82 -25.60 27.86
N LEU A 474 45.65 -26.66 28.66
CA LEU A 474 45.49 -28.04 28.18
C LEU A 474 44.15 -28.24 27.48
N GLU A 475 43.05 -27.77 28.07
CA GLU A 475 41.72 -27.85 27.46
C GLU A 475 41.66 -27.07 26.14
N ILE A 476 42.32 -25.91 26.05
CA ILE A 476 42.42 -25.16 24.79
C ILE A 476 43.16 -25.97 23.73
N ASN A 477 44.28 -26.62 24.09
CA ASN A 477 45.01 -27.50 23.17
C ASN A 477 44.17 -28.70 22.71
N ASP A 478 43.39 -29.29 23.61
CA ASP A 478 42.53 -30.44 23.31
C ASP A 478 41.35 -30.04 22.42
N ARG A 479 40.75 -28.87 22.64
CA ARG A 479 39.71 -28.31 21.75
C ARG A 479 40.25 -27.85 20.40
N TRP A 480 41.53 -27.49 20.31
CA TRP A 480 42.20 -27.21 19.04
C TRP A 480 42.42 -28.51 18.23
N ALA A 481 42.82 -29.60 18.90
CA ALA A 481 43.03 -30.93 18.33
C ALA A 481 43.80 -30.91 16.99
N ASP A 482 45.00 -30.32 17.00
CA ASP A 482 45.86 -30.17 15.81
C ASP A 482 45.15 -29.56 14.58
N GLY A 483 44.25 -28.59 14.82
CA GLY A 483 43.52 -27.88 13.77
C GLY A 483 42.27 -28.59 13.28
N LYS A 484 41.83 -29.66 13.94
CA LYS A 484 40.63 -30.45 13.58
C LYS A 484 39.52 -30.40 14.62
N GLY A 485 39.77 -29.72 15.74
CA GLY A 485 38.81 -29.65 16.84
C GLY A 485 37.76 -28.56 16.66
N PRO A 486 36.75 -28.50 17.55
CA PRO A 486 35.68 -27.51 17.49
C PRO A 486 36.19 -26.07 17.51
N LEU A 487 37.30 -25.80 18.19
CA LEU A 487 37.90 -24.47 18.26
C LEU A 487 38.48 -24.03 16.90
N ALA A 488 39.10 -24.96 16.17
CA ALA A 488 39.73 -24.68 14.88
C ALA A 488 38.73 -24.42 13.75
N ASN A 489 37.48 -24.90 13.90
CA ASN A 489 36.42 -24.63 12.94
C ASN A 489 35.90 -23.18 13.03
N GLU A 490 36.06 -22.54 14.19
CA GLU A 490 35.43 -21.25 14.49
C GLU A 490 36.42 -20.08 14.65
N LEU A 491 37.66 -20.39 15.03
CA LEU A 491 38.75 -19.41 15.20
C LEU A 491 39.97 -19.80 14.37
N THR A 492 40.63 -18.78 13.85
CA THR A 492 41.89 -18.94 13.13
C THR A 492 43.05 -19.23 14.09
N ALA A 493 44.11 -19.87 13.60
CA ALA A 493 45.32 -20.13 14.39
C ALA A 493 45.93 -18.84 14.97
N SER A 494 45.85 -17.71 14.27
CA SER A 494 46.29 -16.41 14.77
C SER A 494 45.48 -15.92 15.97
N GLU A 495 44.15 -16.04 15.90
CA GLU A 495 43.25 -15.61 16.97
C GLU A 495 43.42 -16.49 18.21
N VAL A 496 43.51 -17.81 18.05
CA VAL A 496 43.75 -18.73 19.18
C VAL A 496 45.10 -18.42 19.84
N LYS A 497 46.16 -18.18 19.05
CA LYS A 497 47.45 -17.75 19.58
C LYS A 497 47.30 -16.45 20.36
N GLN A 498 46.64 -15.44 19.81
CA GLN A 498 46.41 -14.15 20.49
C GLN A 498 45.71 -14.33 21.83
N MET A 499 44.61 -15.08 21.87
CA MET A 499 43.89 -15.36 23.11
C MET A 499 44.75 -16.08 24.15
N ILE A 500 45.56 -17.06 23.74
CA ILE A 500 46.52 -17.73 24.64
C ILE A 500 47.56 -16.74 25.17
N ARG A 501 48.02 -15.79 24.33
CA ARG A 501 48.96 -14.76 24.77
C ARG A 501 48.34 -13.81 25.80
N ALA A 502 47.08 -13.47 25.62
CA ALA A 502 46.33 -12.57 26.49
C ALA A 502 45.93 -13.22 27.82
N LEU A 503 45.57 -14.52 27.84
CA LEU A 503 45.05 -15.20 29.03
C LEU A 503 46.12 -15.81 29.94
N PHE A 504 47.30 -16.17 29.41
CA PHE A 504 48.29 -16.94 30.16
C PHE A 504 49.64 -16.26 30.19
N GLN A 505 50.31 -16.29 31.34
CA GLN A 505 51.68 -15.80 31.47
C GLN A 505 52.68 -16.56 30.58
N ASN A 506 53.78 -15.89 30.22
CA ASN A 506 54.83 -16.48 29.39
C ASN A 506 55.54 -17.60 30.16
N THR A 507 55.34 -18.84 29.73
CA THR A 507 55.89 -20.07 30.33
C THR A 507 56.32 -21.04 29.23
N ASP A 508 57.21 -21.99 29.54
CA ASP A 508 57.62 -23.02 28.58
C ASP A 508 56.43 -23.84 28.07
N ARG A 509 55.46 -24.12 28.94
CA ARG A 509 54.21 -24.81 28.58
C ARG A 509 53.38 -24.02 27.57
N ARG A 510 53.23 -22.71 27.77
CA ARG A 510 52.58 -21.80 26.82
C ARG A 510 53.31 -21.81 25.47
N SER A 511 54.63 -21.67 25.48
CA SER A 511 55.45 -21.66 24.26
C SER A 511 55.34 -22.98 23.48
N ALA A 512 55.35 -24.12 24.17
CA ALA A 512 55.17 -25.43 23.55
C ALA A 512 53.80 -25.59 22.87
N ILE A 513 52.72 -25.10 23.48
CA ILE A 513 51.37 -25.17 22.90
C ILE A 513 51.20 -24.18 21.74
N LEU A 514 51.73 -22.96 21.86
CA LEU A 514 51.74 -22.00 20.76
C LEU A 514 52.47 -22.52 19.51
N ALA A 515 53.50 -23.36 19.67
CA ALA A 515 54.21 -23.99 18.56
C ALA A 515 53.40 -25.11 17.85
N LYS A 516 52.43 -25.73 18.56
CA LYS A 516 51.55 -26.76 18.01
C LYS A 516 50.37 -26.19 17.23
N ILE A 517 49.91 -24.99 17.59
CA ILE A 517 48.84 -24.29 16.87
C ILE A 517 49.43 -23.73 15.57
N ARG A 518 48.98 -24.20 14.41
CA ARG A 518 49.49 -23.78 13.10
C ARG A 518 48.37 -23.32 12.19
#